data_AF-A0A8T4T500-F1
#
_entry.id   AF-A0A8T4T500-F1
#
_cell.length_a   1.000
_cell.length_b   1.000
_cell.length_c   1.000
_cell.angle_alpha   90.00
_cell.angle_beta   90.00
_cell.angle_gamma   90.00
#
_symmetry.space_group_name_H-M   'P 1'
#
loop_
_entity.id
_entity.type
_entity.pdbx_description
1 polymer ?
#
loop_
_entity_poly.entity_id
_entity_poly.type
_entity_poly.pdbx_seq_one_letter_code
_entity_poly.pdbx_strand_id
1 'polypeptide(L)' 'MGNVAPLNTSFMVAAMVGFLVSVLYIPRFSLNWAFAFGLVFTCMFVASLISMVSGPETEQLRSKRRK' A
#
# COMPACT_ATOMS: atom_id res chain seq x y z
N MET A 1 5.89 -8.89 -24.84
CA MET A 1 4.82 -9.00 -23.82
C MET A 1 5.27 -8.25 -22.57
N GLY A 2 4.86 -6.99 -22.41
CA GLY A 2 5.11 -6.25 -21.17
C GLY A 2 4.12 -6.75 -20.11
N ASN A 3 4.64 -7.36 -19.06
CA ASN A 3 3.85 -7.86 -17.96
C ASN A 3 3.31 -6.65 -17.18
N VAL A 4 2.11 -6.18 -17.52
CA VAL A 4 1.32 -5.26 -16.68
C VAL A 4 0.81 -6.06 -15.48
N ALA A 5 1.74 -6.41 -14.59
CA ALA A 5 1.39 -6.82 -13.26
C ALA A 5 0.88 -5.57 -12.53
N PRO A 6 -0.29 -5.62 -11.87
CA PRO A 6 -0.82 -4.47 -11.16
C PRO A 6 0.24 -3.98 -10.16
N LEU A 7 0.74 -2.76 -10.40
CA LEU A 7 1.95 -2.18 -9.81
C LEU A 7 1.87 -1.94 -8.29
N ASN A 8 0.79 -2.40 -7.62
CA ASN A 8 0.44 -2.00 -6.25
C ASN A 8 0.37 -3.15 -5.24
N THR A 9 0.51 -4.42 -5.65
CA THR A 9 0.39 -5.55 -4.70
C THR A 9 1.53 -5.58 -3.67
N SER A 10 2.76 -5.28 -4.09
CA SER A 10 3.93 -5.24 -3.18
C SER A 10 3.82 -4.15 -2.12
N PHE A 11 3.27 -2.99 -2.48
CA PHE A 11 3.05 -1.87 -1.56
C PHE A 11 1.98 -2.19 -0.51
N MET A 12 0.91 -2.87 -0.94
CA MET A 12 -0.15 -3.33 -0.03
C MET A 12 0.36 -4.40 0.95
N VAL A 13 1.18 -5.35 0.46
CA VAL A 13 1.82 -6.37 1.31
C VAL A 13 2.80 -5.74 2.30
N ALA A 14 3.59 -4.76 1.88
CA ALA A 14 4.49 -4.03 2.77
C ALA A 14 3.73 -3.30 3.89
N ALA A 15 2.59 -2.68 3.58
CA ALA A 15 1.73 -2.04 4.58
C ALA A 15 1.14 -3.06 5.56
N MET A 16 0.69 -4.23 5.10
CA MET A 16 0.18 -5.30 5.97
C MET A 16 1.25 -5.86 6.90
N VAL A 17 2.43 -6.21 6.36
CA VAL A 17 3.55 -6.74 7.15
C VAL A 17 4.01 -5.71 8.18
N GLY A 18 4.13 -4.45 7.76
CA GLY A 18 4.50 -3.36 8.64
C GLY A 18 3.52 -3.13 9.79
N PHE A 19 2.22 -3.16 9.50
CA PHE A 19 1.18 -3.06 10.52
C PHE A 19 1.24 -4.23 11.52
N LEU A 20 1.40 -5.46 11.03
CA LEU A 20 1.57 -6.67 11.85
C LEU A 20 2.81 -6.60 12.75
N VAL A 21 3.95 -6.17 12.21
CA VAL A 21 5.19 -5.99 12.99
C VAL A 21 5.00 -4.90 14.04
N SER A 22 4.34 -3.80 13.69
CA SER A 22 4.07 -2.71 14.63
C SER A 22 3.18 -3.11 15.80
N VAL A 23 2.13 -3.91 15.54
CA VAL A 23 1.17 -4.36 16.57
C VAL A 23 1.71 -5.53 17.40
N LEU A 24 2.41 -6.48 16.80
CA LEU A 24 2.85 -7.69 17.52
C LEU A 24 4.20 -7.52 18.22
N TYR A 25 5.12 -6.74 17.64
CA TYR A 25 6.52 -6.73 18.10
C TYR A 25 6.88 -5.49 18.92
N ILE A 26 6.38 -4.31 18.53
CA ILE A 26 6.80 -3.03 19.11
C ILE A 26 6.17 -2.70 20.48
N PRO A 27 4.89 -3.03 20.80
CA PRO A 27 4.34 -2.69 22.11
C PRO A 27 5.03 -3.42 23.27
N ARG A 28 5.77 -4.49 23.00
CA ARG A 28 6.58 -5.17 24.02
C ARG A 28 7.86 -4.41 24.39
N PHE A 29 8.31 -3.49 23.54
CA PHE A 29 9.53 -2.71 23.72
C PHE A 29 9.23 -1.25 24.10
N SER A 30 8.27 -0.61 23.43
CA SER A 30 7.94 0.80 23.64
C SER A 30 6.62 1.16 22.97
N LEU A 31 5.67 1.67 23.76
CA LEU A 31 4.39 2.19 23.27
C LEU A 31 4.54 3.38 22.33
N ASN A 32 5.52 4.27 22.57
CA ASN A 32 5.76 5.43 21.70
C ASN A 32 6.22 5.03 20.30
N TRP A 33 7.11 4.03 20.20
CA TRP A 33 7.55 3.53 18.90
C TRP A 33 6.43 2.75 18.19
N ALA A 34 5.62 2.00 18.93
CA ALA A 34 4.49 1.25 18.35
C ALA A 34 3.46 2.20 17.72
N PHE A 35 3.22 3.35 18.38
CA PHE A 35 2.36 4.40 17.84
C PHE A 35 2.94 5.06 16.59
N ALA A 36 4.23 5.44 16.62
CA ALA A 36 4.89 6.07 15.47
C ALA A 36 4.88 5.17 14.23
N PHE A 37 5.29 3.90 14.36
CA PHE A 37 5.27 2.95 13.25
C PHE A 37 3.84 2.62 12.81
N GLY A 38 2.91 2.46 13.73
CA GLY A 38 1.49 2.23 13.42
C GLY A 38 0.89 3.37 12.59
N LEU A 39 1.23 4.63 12.92
CA LEU A 39 0.79 5.81 12.17
C LEU A 39 1.35 5.81 10.74
N VAL A 40 2.64 5.52 10.57
CA VAL A 40 3.28 5.44 9.24
C VAL A 40 2.65 4.35 8.38
N PHE A 41 2.47 3.13 8.92
CA PHE A 41 1.84 2.04 8.18
C PHE A 41 0.37 2.29 7.88
N THR A 42 -0.35 2.98 8.77
CA THR A 42 -1.73 3.43 8.52
C THR A 42 -1.78 4.42 7.35
N CYS A 43 -0.91 5.44 7.34
CA CYS A 43 -0.79 6.37 6.22
C CYS A 43 -0.43 5.65 4.91
N MET A 44 0.47 4.67 4.97
CA MET A 44 0.89 3.87 3.83
C MET A 44 -0.26 2.98 3.31
N PHE A 45 -1.08 2.43 4.21
CA PHE A 45 -2.29 1.67 3.85
C PHE A 45 -3.32 2.57 3.15
N VAL A 46 -3.59 3.77 3.70
CA VAL A 46 -4.50 4.74 3.09
C VAL A 46 -3.97 5.20 1.71
N ALA A 47 -2.67 5.46 1.59
CA ALA A 47 -2.05 5.80 0.30
C ALA A 47 -2.21 4.66 -0.73
N SER A 48 -2.09 3.40 -0.29
CA SER A 48 -2.32 2.23 -1.14
C SER A 48 -3.76 2.20 -1.66
N LEU A 49 -4.75 2.45 -0.79
CA LEU A 49 -6.15 2.49 -1.16
C LEU A 49 -6.42 3.61 -2.18
N ILE A 50 -5.87 4.81 -1.97
CA ILE A 50 -6.00 5.94 -2.89
C ILE A 50 -5.37 5.61 -4.25
N SER A 51 -4.19 4.97 -4.27
CA SER A 51 -3.53 4.58 -5.52
C SER A 51 -4.34 3.54 -6.29
N MET A 52 -5.01 2.62 -5.58
CA MET A 52 -5.88 1.60 -6.17
C MET A 52 -7.19 2.18 -6.70
N VAL A 53 -7.77 3.18 -6.03
CA VAL A 53 -8.95 3.93 -6.49
C VAL A 53 -8.61 4.88 -7.65
N SER A 54 -7.36 5.34 -7.72
CA SER A 54 -6.88 6.23 -8.79
C SER A 54 -6.45 5.49 -10.06
N GLY A 55 -6.44 4.16 -10.07
CA GLY A 55 -6.29 3.34 -11.29
C GLY A 55 -7.57 2.55 -11.55
N PRO A 56 -7.92 2.15 -12.79
CA PRO A 56 -7.24 2.31 -14.07
C PRO A 56 -8.21 2.85 -15.15
N GLU A 57 -9.24 3.62 -14.80
CA GLU A 57 -10.27 4.00 -15.77
C GLU A 57 -9.68 4.87 -16.89
N THR A 58 -8.81 5.82 -16.55
CA THR A 58 -8.16 6.73 -17.51
C THR A 58 -7.03 6.08 -18.32
N GLU A 59 -6.25 5.15 -17.75
CA GLU A 59 -5.20 4.43 -18.48
C GLU A 59 -5.75 3.31 -19.38
N GLN A 60 -6.78 2.59 -18.95
CA GLN A 60 -7.48 1.60 -19.79
C GLN A 60 -8.17 2.29 -20.97
N LEU A 61 -8.80 3.45 -20.75
CA LEU A 61 -9.41 4.26 -21.81
C LEU A 61 -8.37 4.82 -22.80
N ARG A 62 -7.16 5.18 -22.34
CA ARG A 62 -6.07 5.66 -23.22
C ARG A 62 -5.42 4.52 -24.03
N SER A 63 -5.29 3.33 -23.46
CA SER A 63 -4.74 2.17 -24.20
C SER A 63 -5.72 1.66 -25.27
N LYS A 64 -7.03 1.70 -24.98
CA LYS A 64 -8.08 1.27 -25.92
C LYS A 64 -8.28 2.21 -27.11
N ARG A 65 -7.86 3.47 -27.01
CA ARG A 65 -7.87 4.46 -28.12
C ARG A 65 -6.69 4.29 -29.09
N ARG A 66 -5.68 3.48 -28.76
CA ARG A 66 -4.50 3.22 -29.62
C ARG A 66 -4.50 1.84 -30.30
N LYS A 67 -5.66 1.17 -30.35
CA LYS A 67 -5.93 0.03 -31.25
C LYS A 67 -7.07 0.40 -32.17
#